data_AF-A0A9E1MA92-F1
#
_entry.id   AF-A0A9E1MA92-F1
#
_cell.length_a   1.000
_cell.length_b   1.000
_cell.length_c   1.000
_cell.angle_alpha   90.00
_cell.angle_beta   90.00
_cell.angle_gamma   90.00
#
_symmetry.space_group_name_H-M   'P 1'
#
loop_
_entity.id
_entity.type
_entity.pdbx_description
1 polymer ?
#
loop_
_entity_poly.entity_id
_entity_poly.type
_entity_poly.pdbx_seq_one_letter_code
_entity_poly.pdbx_strand_id
1 'polypeptide(L)'
;AKAEAKLSGYTAIGFAIMYATIILLVYFAQMTTVQTGGLSEQATNILDFQRFGLFFSYDMLGYALMALSTFFAGLTVNAKSKADKWLKALLLIHGIFFISCFMMPMLGLFTPNMEGSAWIGTAILMFWCIYFVPVGILSCLHFSKCGE
;
A
#
# COMPACT_ATOMS: atom_id res chain seq x y z
N ALA A 1 6.13 -8.85 26.25
CA ALA A 1 4.72 -8.51 25.94
C ALA A 1 4.47 -7.00 25.73
N LYS A 2 4.34 -6.17 26.78
CA LYS A 2 3.92 -4.75 26.60
C LYS A 2 4.96 -3.86 25.90
N ALA A 3 6.25 -4.07 26.17
CA ALA A 3 7.35 -3.35 25.51
C ALA A 3 7.48 -3.71 24.02
N GLU A 4 7.37 -5.00 23.68
CA GLU A 4 7.44 -5.48 22.29
C GLU A 4 6.27 -4.97 21.47
N ALA A 5 5.04 -5.02 22.00
CA ALA A 5 3.87 -4.47 21.33
C ALA A 5 4.01 -2.96 21.07
N LYS A 6 4.60 -2.22 22.03
CA LYS A 6 4.88 -0.80 21.87
C LYS A 6 5.93 -0.54 20.78
N LEU A 7 7.01 -1.33 20.76
CA LEU A 7 8.03 -1.26 19.71
C LEU A 7 7.44 -1.55 18.33
N SER A 8 6.67 -2.63 18.19
CA SER A 8 5.98 -2.95 16.94
C SER A 8 5.04 -1.82 16.50
N GLY A 9 4.34 -1.18 17.43
CA GLY A 9 3.50 -0.01 17.14
C GLY A 9 4.31 1.17 16.59
N TYR A 10 5.45 1.49 17.19
CA TYR A 10 6.34 2.54 16.66
C TYR A 10 6.92 2.20 15.29
N THR A 11 7.32 0.94 15.08
CA THR A 11 7.79 0.46 13.78
C THR A 11 6.69 0.58 12.72
N ALA A 12 5.45 0.20 13.06
CA ALA A 12 4.30 0.35 12.17
C ALA A 12 4.08 1.81 11.76
N ILE A 13 4.09 2.73 12.73
CA ILE A 13 3.96 4.18 12.47
C ILE A 13 5.10 4.68 11.60
N GLY A 14 6.35 4.27 11.84
CA GLY A 14 7.50 4.65 11.04
C GLY A 14 7.32 4.30 9.56
N PHE A 15 6.95 3.04 9.27
CA PHE A 15 6.65 2.61 7.90
C PHE A 15 5.42 3.31 7.31
N ALA A 16 4.38 3.59 8.11
CA ALA A 16 3.21 4.34 7.67
C ALA A 16 3.56 5.76 7.22
N ILE A 17 4.44 6.44 7.96
CA ILE A 17 4.93 7.79 7.60
C ILE A 17 5.71 7.75 6.28
N MET A 18 6.59 6.76 6.11
CA MET A 18 7.35 6.61 4.87
C MET A 18 6.42 6.34 3.68
N TYR A 19 5.46 5.41 3.83
CA TYR A 19 4.41 5.14 2.85
C TYR A 19 3.66 6.42 2.48
N ALA A 20 3.11 7.12 3.46
CA ALA A 20 2.35 8.35 3.23
C ALA A 20 3.17 9.40 2.49
N THR A 21 4.44 9.58 2.87
CA THR A 21 5.33 10.54 2.22
C THR A 21 5.53 10.22 0.73
N ILE A 22 5.86 8.96 0.40
CA ILE A 22 6.10 8.55 -0.99
C ILE A 22 4.82 8.69 -1.83
N ILE A 23 3.70 8.20 -1.32
CA ILE A 23 2.42 8.23 -2.04
C ILE A 23 1.92 9.66 -2.24
N LEU A 24 2.06 10.53 -1.24
CA LEU A 24 1.72 11.95 -1.39
C LEU A 24 2.56 12.62 -2.48
N LEU A 25 3.85 12.32 -2.59
CA LEU A 25 4.70 12.84 -3.67
C LEU A 25 4.21 12.36 -5.04
N VAL A 26 3.87 11.08 -5.17
CA VAL A 26 3.34 10.50 -6.43
C VAL A 26 2.03 11.18 -6.81
N TYR A 27 1.04 11.25 -5.91
CA TYR A 27 -0.25 11.88 -6.20
C TYR A 27 -0.12 13.38 -6.48
N PHE A 28 0.73 14.09 -5.73
CA PHE A 28 0.97 15.52 -5.99
C PHE A 28 1.54 15.73 -7.40
N ALA A 29 2.51 14.90 -7.81
CA ALA A 29 3.08 14.97 -9.16
C ALA A 29 2.04 14.64 -10.24
N GLN A 30 1.18 13.65 -10.03
CA GLN A 30 0.09 13.31 -10.96
C GLN A 30 -0.93 14.45 -11.10
N MET A 31 -1.38 15.01 -9.98
CA MET A 31 -2.36 16.10 -9.96
C MET A 31 -1.81 17.36 -10.64
N THR A 32 -0.57 17.72 -10.35
CA THR A 32 0.08 18.88 -10.99
C THR A 32 0.30 18.67 -12.48
N THR A 33 0.66 17.45 -12.89
CA THR A 33 0.78 17.07 -14.31
C THR A 33 -0.54 17.26 -15.07
N VAL A 34 -1.66 16.79 -14.50
CA VAL A 34 -2.99 17.00 -15.08
C VAL A 34 -3.30 18.49 -15.19
N GLN A 35 -3.00 19.25 -14.14
CA GLN A 35 -3.26 20.69 -14.09
C GLN A 35 -2.43 21.49 -15.11
N THR A 36 -1.20 21.08 -15.41
CA THR A 36 -0.31 21.76 -16.37
C THR A 36 -0.52 21.35 -17.83
N GLY A 37 -1.56 20.57 -18.12
CA GLY A 37 -1.89 20.14 -19.49
C GLY A 37 -1.21 18.84 -19.93
N GLY A 38 -0.74 18.02 -19.00
CA GLY A 38 -0.17 16.70 -19.25
C GLY A 38 1.35 16.67 -19.43
N LEU A 39 1.86 15.51 -19.84
CA LEU A 39 3.28 15.27 -20.10
C LEU A 39 3.58 15.32 -21.60
N SER A 40 4.79 15.74 -21.95
CA SER A 40 5.35 15.50 -23.28
C SER A 40 5.52 14.00 -23.52
N GLU A 41 5.56 13.55 -24.78
CA GLU A 41 5.67 12.12 -25.10
C GLU A 41 6.89 11.44 -24.44
N GLN A 42 8.04 12.13 -24.44
CA GLN A 42 9.25 11.65 -23.77
C GLN A 42 9.05 11.53 -22.25
N ALA A 43 8.40 12.51 -21.61
CA ALA A 43 8.12 12.48 -20.19
C ALA A 43 7.07 11.41 -19.86
N THR A 44 6.08 11.17 -20.72
CA THR A 44 5.09 10.10 -20.56
C THR A 44 5.75 8.73 -20.48
N ASN A 45 6.73 8.42 -21.32
CA ASN A 45 7.41 7.13 -21.27
C ASN A 45 8.21 6.88 -19.98
N ILE A 46 8.58 7.93 -19.25
CA ILE A 46 9.40 7.85 -18.05
C ILE A 46 8.55 8.00 -16.79
N LEU A 47 7.63 8.96 -16.76
CA LEU A 47 6.91 9.37 -15.56
C LEU A 47 5.47 8.85 -15.51
N ASP A 48 4.87 8.45 -16.64
CA ASP A 48 3.46 8.09 -16.66
C ASP A 48 3.17 6.82 -15.84
N PHE A 49 2.25 6.97 -14.90
CA PHE A 49 1.77 5.91 -14.04
C PHE A 49 1.03 4.82 -14.84
N GLN A 50 0.24 5.20 -15.86
CA GLN A 50 -0.56 4.27 -16.65
C GLN A 50 0.29 3.38 -17.57
N ARG A 51 1.53 3.80 -17.85
CA ARG A 51 2.53 3.04 -18.61
C ARG A 51 3.51 2.27 -17.71
N PHE A 52 3.21 2.15 -16.42
CA PHE A 52 4.12 1.55 -15.46
C PHE A 52 5.51 2.23 -15.41
N GLY A 53 5.54 3.55 -15.60
CA GLY A 53 6.74 4.36 -15.48
C GLY A 53 7.23 4.53 -14.03
N LEU A 54 8.08 5.52 -13.81
CA LEU A 54 8.73 5.80 -12.53
C LEU A 54 7.73 6.05 -11.40
N PHE A 55 6.64 6.78 -11.66
CA PHE A 55 5.61 7.02 -10.64
C PHE A 55 4.93 5.74 -10.18
N PHE A 56 4.70 4.77 -11.08
CA PHE A 56 4.18 3.46 -10.69
C PHE A 56 5.19 2.66 -9.86
N SER A 57 6.48 2.74 -10.21
CA SER A 57 7.54 2.08 -9.43
C SER A 57 7.64 2.63 -8.00
N TYR A 58 7.51 3.96 -7.83
CA TYR A 58 7.48 4.58 -6.50
C TYR A 58 6.21 4.29 -5.73
N ASP A 59 5.07 4.19 -6.40
CA ASP A 59 3.81 3.76 -5.78
C ASP A 59 3.91 2.33 -5.25
N MET A 60 4.49 1.40 -6.03
CA MET A 60 4.79 0.04 -5.57
C MET A 60 5.75 0.02 -4.38
N LEU A 61 6.79 0.85 -4.37
CA LEU A 61 7.66 1.01 -3.20
C LEU A 61 6.86 1.50 -1.98
N GLY A 62 5.98 2.49 -2.16
CA GLY A 62 5.05 2.94 -1.13
C GLY A 62 4.22 1.77 -0.57
N TYR A 63 3.58 1.00 -1.44
CA TYR A 63 2.78 -0.16 -1.03
C TYR A 63 3.60 -1.26 -0.32
N ALA A 64 4.87 -1.46 -0.69
CA ALA A 64 5.76 -2.36 0.05
C ALA A 64 5.96 -1.87 1.50
N LEU A 65 6.14 -0.57 1.71
CA LEU A 65 6.25 0.02 3.06
C LEU A 65 4.93 -0.05 3.82
N MET A 66 3.80 0.14 3.13
CA MET A 66 2.48 -0.08 3.72
C MET A 66 2.29 -1.52 4.20
N ALA A 67 2.76 -2.52 3.43
CA ALA A 67 2.71 -3.93 3.82
C ALA A 67 3.49 -4.22 5.11
N LEU A 68 4.68 -3.60 5.27
CA LEU A 68 5.43 -3.69 6.52
C LEU A 68 4.70 -2.98 7.67
N SER A 69 4.16 -1.78 7.41
CA SER A 69 3.37 -1.03 8.40
C SER A 69 2.21 -1.86 8.95
N THR A 70 1.39 -2.45 8.09
CA THR A 70 0.24 -3.27 8.49
C THR A 70 0.69 -4.54 9.22
N PHE A 71 1.79 -5.16 8.79
CA PHE A 71 2.32 -6.35 9.45
C PHE A 71 2.68 -6.06 10.92
N PHE A 72 3.47 -4.99 11.14
CA PHE A 72 3.83 -4.57 12.49
C PHE A 72 2.62 -4.10 13.29
N ALA A 73 1.64 -3.44 12.67
CA ALA A 73 0.37 -3.09 13.33
C ALA A 73 -0.38 -4.35 13.78
N GLY A 74 -0.43 -5.40 12.96
CA GLY A 74 -1.04 -6.69 13.31
C GLY A 74 -0.41 -7.37 14.52
N LEU A 75 0.89 -7.18 14.76
CA LEU A 75 1.56 -7.67 15.96
C LEU A 75 1.07 -6.98 17.24
N THR A 76 0.56 -5.75 17.14
CA THR A 76 0.02 -4.99 18.29
C THR A 76 -1.41 -5.39 18.66
N VAL A 77 -2.16 -5.98 17.73
CA VAL A 77 -3.56 -6.36 17.94
C VAL A 77 -3.67 -7.49 18.96
N ASN A 78 -4.37 -7.22 20.06
CA ASN A 78 -4.71 -8.20 21.08
C ASN A 78 -5.99 -8.95 20.66
N ALA A 79 -5.83 -10.18 20.16
CA ALA A 79 -6.88 -10.91 19.48
C ALA A 79 -7.85 -11.64 20.45
N LYS A 80 -8.64 -10.86 21.20
CA LYS A 80 -9.60 -11.38 22.18
C LYS A 80 -10.88 -11.90 21.51
N SER A 81 -11.41 -11.18 20.52
CA SER A 81 -12.62 -11.57 19.80
C SER A 81 -12.33 -12.26 18.45
N LYS A 82 -13.33 -12.93 17.88
CA LYS A 82 -13.23 -13.53 16.53
C LYS A 82 -12.90 -12.47 15.46
N ALA A 83 -13.48 -11.28 15.58
CA ALA A 83 -13.19 -10.15 14.69
C ALA A 83 -11.72 -9.70 14.81
N ASP A 84 -11.19 -9.59 16.03
CA ASP A 84 -9.79 -9.19 16.24
C ASP A 84 -8.81 -10.24 15.71
N LYS A 85 -9.16 -11.53 15.79
CA LYS A 85 -8.37 -12.62 15.21
C LYS A 85 -8.30 -12.50 13.68
N TRP A 86 -9.42 -12.22 13.03
CA TRP A 86 -9.45 -11.98 11.58
C TRP A 86 -8.70 -10.71 11.18
N LEU A 87 -8.89 -9.60 11.92
CA LEU A 87 -8.15 -8.36 11.68
C LEU A 87 -6.64 -8.60 11.75
N LYS A 88 -6.20 -9.23 12.84
CA LYS A 88 -4.80 -9.59 13.04
C LYS A 88 -4.27 -10.47 11.90
N ALA A 89 -5.02 -11.50 11.53
CA ALA A 89 -4.62 -12.41 10.45
C ALA A 89 -4.45 -11.66 9.11
N LEU A 90 -5.41 -10.82 8.73
CA LEU A 90 -5.32 -10.01 7.51
C LEU A 90 -4.11 -9.08 7.56
N LEU A 91 -3.92 -8.32 8.64
CA LEU A 91 -2.78 -7.42 8.80
C LEU A 91 -1.42 -8.14 8.70
N LEU A 92 -1.31 -9.34 9.26
CA LEU A 92 -0.08 -10.15 9.18
C LEU A 92 0.14 -10.76 7.79
N ILE A 93 -0.91 -11.30 7.16
CA ILE A 93 -0.84 -11.85 5.79
C ILE A 93 -0.45 -10.76 4.80
N HIS A 94 -0.90 -9.52 5.02
CA HIS A 94 -0.59 -8.40 4.14
C HIS A 94 0.93 -8.15 4.03
N GLY A 95 1.71 -8.49 5.06
CA GLY A 95 3.17 -8.40 5.02
C GLY A 95 3.83 -9.21 3.89
N ILE A 96 3.18 -10.26 3.38
CA ILE A 96 3.71 -11.07 2.26
C ILE A 96 3.86 -10.22 0.99
N PHE A 97 2.99 -9.23 0.78
CA PHE A 97 3.03 -8.36 -0.39
C PHE A 97 4.24 -7.41 -0.42
N PHE A 98 4.98 -7.28 0.70
CA PHE A 98 6.26 -6.56 0.69
C PHE A 98 7.18 -7.10 -0.41
N ILE A 99 7.31 -8.42 -0.52
CA ILE A 99 8.23 -9.06 -1.47
C ILE A 99 7.82 -8.73 -2.89
N SER A 100 6.55 -8.90 -3.24
CA SER A 100 6.07 -8.66 -4.59
C SER A 100 6.17 -7.16 -4.94
N CYS A 101 5.64 -6.27 -4.10
CA CYS A 101 5.68 -4.82 -4.35
C CYS A 101 7.10 -4.26 -4.41
N PHE A 102 8.06 -4.83 -3.67
CA PHE A 102 9.45 -4.40 -3.70
C PHE A 102 10.22 -4.99 -4.89
N MET A 103 10.08 -6.30 -5.17
CA MET A 103 10.90 -6.99 -6.16
C MET A 103 10.39 -6.81 -7.59
N MET A 104 9.08 -6.81 -7.82
CA MET A 104 8.54 -6.77 -9.19
C MET A 104 8.98 -5.54 -10.00
N PRO A 105 9.01 -4.31 -9.43
CA PRO A 105 9.54 -3.14 -10.14
C PRO A 105 11.03 -3.26 -10.46
N MET A 106 11.84 -3.80 -9.55
CA MET A 106 13.29 -3.96 -9.75
C MET A 106 13.63 -5.01 -10.80
N LEU A 107 12.79 -6.05 -10.93
CA LEU A 107 12.94 -7.08 -11.95
C LEU A 107 12.43 -6.65 -13.33
N GLY A 108 11.90 -5.42 -13.46
CA GLY A 108 11.39 -4.90 -14.73
C GLY A 108 10.16 -5.67 -15.25
N LEU A 109 9.39 -6.31 -14.35
CA LEU A 109 8.20 -7.07 -14.75
C LEU A 109 7.09 -6.17 -15.29
N PHE A 110 7.10 -4.89 -14.93
CA PHE A 110 6.21 -3.87 -15.49
C PHE A 110 7.00 -2.96 -16.43
N THR A 111 6.61 -2.92 -17.70
CA THR A 111 7.30 -2.14 -18.72
C THR A 111 6.36 -1.15 -19.42
N PRO A 112 6.89 0.01 -19.87
CA PRO A 112 6.19 0.88 -20.80
C PRO A 112 5.81 0.11 -22.05
N ASN A 113 4.52 0.14 -22.40
CA ASN A 113 3.91 -0.53 -23.56
C ASN A 113 3.57 -2.03 -23.39
N MET A 114 3.46 -2.53 -22.15
CA MET A 114 2.86 -3.85 -21.93
C MET A 114 1.41 -3.87 -22.44
N GLU A 115 1.10 -4.81 -23.34
CA GLU A 115 -0.27 -4.97 -23.83
C GLU A 115 -1.23 -5.25 -22.67
N GLY A 116 -2.32 -4.47 -22.62
CA GLY A 116 -3.32 -4.61 -21.58
C GLY A 116 -2.97 -3.95 -20.23
N SER A 117 -1.96 -3.08 -20.17
CA SER A 117 -1.59 -2.35 -18.93
C SER A 117 -2.79 -1.73 -18.20
N ALA A 118 -3.74 -1.15 -18.92
CA ALA A 118 -4.95 -0.56 -18.36
C ALA A 118 -5.87 -1.57 -17.64
N TRP A 119 -6.08 -2.75 -18.22
CA TRP A 119 -6.91 -3.78 -17.60
C TRP A 119 -6.17 -4.40 -16.41
N ILE A 120 -4.86 -4.64 -16.52
CA ILE A 120 -4.02 -5.19 -15.46
C ILE A 120 -4.03 -4.27 -14.24
N GLY A 121 -3.82 -2.97 -14.46
CA GLY A 121 -3.87 -1.97 -13.39
C GLY A 121 -5.23 -1.95 -12.69
N THR A 122 -6.32 -2.03 -13.46
CA THR A 122 -7.69 -2.09 -12.93
C THR A 122 -7.92 -3.35 -12.09
N ALA A 123 -7.45 -4.51 -12.56
CA ALA A 123 -7.57 -5.78 -11.84
C ALA A 123 -6.79 -5.77 -10.52
N ILE A 124 -5.57 -5.25 -10.52
CA ILE A 124 -4.74 -5.08 -9.32
C ILE A 124 -5.44 -4.15 -8.31
N LEU A 125 -5.98 -3.01 -8.76
CA LEU A 125 -6.71 -2.08 -7.90
C LEU A 125 -7.95 -2.74 -7.27
N MET A 126 -8.71 -3.49 -8.07
CA MET A 126 -9.90 -4.18 -7.58
C MET A 126 -9.57 -5.26 -6.54
N PHE A 127 -8.48 -6.01 -6.75
CA PHE A 127 -7.95 -6.95 -5.77
C PHE A 127 -7.65 -6.25 -4.43
N TRP A 128 -6.97 -5.10 -4.46
CA TRP A 128 -6.67 -4.32 -3.26
C TRP A 128 -7.92 -3.80 -2.57
N CYS A 129 -8.90 -3.28 -3.32
CA CYS A 129 -10.18 -2.86 -2.76
C CYS A 129 -10.88 -4.01 -2.01
N ILE A 130 -10.97 -5.18 -2.61
CA ILE A 130 -11.58 -6.38 -1.99
C ILE A 130 -10.82 -6.77 -0.71
N TYR A 131 -9.49 -6.64 -0.71
CA TYR A 131 -8.66 -6.95 0.45
C TYR A 131 -8.83 -5.93 1.58
N PHE A 132 -8.86 -4.62 1.29
CA PHE A 132 -8.89 -3.57 2.30
C PHE A 132 -10.27 -3.26 2.86
N VAL A 133 -11.35 -3.55 2.14
CA VAL A 133 -12.72 -3.42 2.67
C VAL A 133 -12.92 -4.18 3.99
N PRO A 134 -12.64 -5.50 4.10
CA PRO A 134 -12.78 -6.22 5.36
C PRO A 134 -11.78 -5.73 6.43
N VAL A 135 -10.56 -5.32 6.05
CA VAL A 135 -9.59 -4.72 6.98
C VAL A 135 -10.16 -3.45 7.60
N GLY A 136 -10.75 -2.56 6.80
CA GLY A 136 -11.38 -1.32 7.26
C GLY A 136 -12.54 -1.59 8.21
N ILE A 137 -13.48 -2.46 7.83
CA ILE A 137 -14.64 -2.82 8.66
C ILE A 137 -14.18 -3.40 10.00
N LEU A 138 -13.25 -4.37 9.98
CA LEU A 138 -12.75 -5.01 11.19
C LEU A 138 -11.95 -4.04 12.07
N SER A 139 -11.20 -3.10 11.47
CA SER A 139 -10.51 -2.05 12.20
C SER A 139 -11.49 -1.13 12.93
N CYS A 140 -12.55 -0.68 12.26
CA CYS A 140 -13.61 0.10 12.90
C CYS A 140 -14.22 -0.66 14.08
N LEU A 141 -14.59 -1.93 13.89
CA LEU A 141 -15.14 -2.77 14.97
C LEU A 141 -14.16 -2.98 16.13
N HIS A 142 -12.85 -3.07 15.85
CA HIS A 142 -11.81 -3.19 16.87
C HIS A 142 -11.72 -1.93 17.73
N PHE A 143 -11.66 -0.75 17.08
CA PHE A 143 -11.49 0.52 17.77
C PHE A 143 -12.76 1.03 18.46
N SER A 144 -13.95 0.75 17.92
CA SER A 144 -15.22 1.11 18.58
C SER A 144 -15.37 0.47 19.95
N LYS A 145 -14.84 -0.75 20.15
CA LYS A 145 -14.84 -1.43 21.45
C LYS A 145 -13.79 -0.92 22.44
N CYS A 146 -12.85 -0.09 21.97
CA CYS A 146 -11.79 0.46 22.80
C CYS A 146 -12.15 1.83 23.40
N GLY A 147 -13.25 2.44 22.92
CA GLY A 147 -13.79 3.71 23.41
C GLY A 147 -14.91 3.57 24.46
N GLU A 148 -15.25 2.34 24.84
CA GLU A 148 -16.06 1.98 26.02
C GLU A 148 -15.15 1.50 27.17
#